data_AF-A0A8J3NBZ4-F1
#
_entry.id   AF-A0A8J3NBZ4-F1
#
_cell.length_a   1.000
_cell.length_b   1.000
_cell.length_c   1.000
_cell.angle_alpha   90.00
_cell.angle_beta   90.00
_cell.angle_gamma   90.00
#
_symmetry.space_group_name_H-M   'P 1'
#
loop_
_entity.id
_entity.type
_entity.pdbx_description
1 polymer ?
#
loop_
_entity_poly.entity_id
_entity_poly.type
_entity_poly.pdbx_seq_one_letter_code
_entity_poly.pdbx_strand_id
1 'polypeptide(L)'
;MLTSERGAWALMWLAIAACTPYLVLKLLWLSGQTIGIRGASGVAEMADSRHVVGNVVTVGLELCAIVLAAALSSGWGRRLPAAVVVLPMWVATGLLAPIALGLAVGLAVQGAAGGSPIPADQGLYGWVFALVYGGFAALGTCLALLFIRYARARWPQVRAHAVPRTPAAVVAAAVVGCYGVALCAWSVGGTAWGGPAGFTTAAQRTTLAATGVLTLVGVIAVFRPWIAGRWRLVAVWIGTSVSVLAGPTHVLLSNKAQPGPVLLVSAVAAAVAGAMLTRAVLRARPQEHRTALAPTPQV
;
A
#
# COMPACT_ATOMS: atom_id res chain seq x y z
N MET A 1 -9.11 8.59 -24.71
CA MET A 1 -7.63 8.61 -24.77
C MET A 1 -6.97 7.53 -23.90
N LEU A 2 -7.43 7.27 -22.65
CA LEU A 2 -6.86 6.24 -21.76
C LEU A 2 -7.21 4.77 -22.11
N THR A 3 -8.15 4.53 -23.02
CA THR A 3 -8.60 3.19 -23.41
C THR A 3 -7.85 2.61 -24.61
N SER A 4 -7.14 3.44 -25.37
CA SER A 4 -6.35 3.01 -26.53
C SER A 4 -5.00 2.44 -26.10
N GLU A 5 -4.35 1.69 -27.00
CA GLU A 5 -2.99 1.18 -26.76
C GLU A 5 -2.00 2.34 -26.51
N ARG A 6 -2.14 3.45 -27.24
CA ARG A 6 -1.32 4.66 -27.03
C ARG A 6 -1.45 5.20 -25.60
N GLY A 7 -2.65 5.17 -25.01
CA GLY A 7 -2.87 5.56 -23.63
C GLY A 7 -2.16 4.64 -22.62
N ALA A 8 -2.12 3.33 -22.89
CA ALA A 8 -1.39 2.37 -22.05
C ALA A 8 0.13 2.56 -22.13
N TRP A 9 0.67 2.84 -23.32
CA TRP A 9 2.07 3.18 -23.50
C TRP A 9 2.45 4.48 -22.81
N ALA A 10 1.61 5.51 -22.90
CA ALA A 10 1.84 6.77 -22.19
C ALA A 10 1.89 6.56 -20.68
N LEU A 11 0.96 5.81 -20.09
CA LEU A 11 0.97 5.48 -18.66
C LEU A 11 2.20 4.65 -18.25
N MET A 12 2.66 3.74 -19.11
CA MET A 12 3.89 2.98 -18.86
C MET A 12 5.11 3.91 -18.80
N TRP A 13 5.26 4.80 -19.78
CA TRP A 13 6.38 5.74 -19.80
C TRP A 13 6.33 6.73 -18.65
N LEU A 14 5.14 7.18 -18.26
CA LEU A 14 4.95 8.00 -17.06
C LEU A 14 5.33 7.24 -15.79
N ALA A 15 4.97 5.96 -15.66
CA ALA A 15 5.37 5.12 -14.54
C ALA A 15 6.91 4.99 -14.45
N ILE A 16 7.56 4.70 -15.59
CA ILE A 16 9.02 4.60 -15.68
C ILE A 16 9.68 5.94 -15.32
N ALA A 17 9.20 7.04 -15.90
CA ALA A 17 9.71 8.38 -15.61
C ALA A 17 9.52 8.77 -14.15
N ALA A 18 8.44 8.34 -13.51
CA ALA A 18 8.15 8.64 -12.10
C ALA A 18 9.11 7.94 -11.13
N CYS A 19 9.53 6.70 -11.41
CA CYS A 19 10.45 5.95 -10.52
C CYS A 19 11.93 6.10 -10.88
N THR A 20 12.26 6.41 -12.15
CA THR A 20 13.65 6.49 -12.62
C THR A 20 14.54 7.42 -11.78
N PRO A 21 14.11 8.63 -11.38
CA PRO A 21 14.96 9.51 -10.60
C PRO A 21 15.35 8.91 -9.23
N TYR A 22 14.42 8.23 -8.56
CA TYR A 22 14.71 7.61 -7.28
C TYR A 22 15.57 6.35 -7.43
N LEU A 23 15.28 5.53 -8.45
CA LEU A 23 16.10 4.39 -8.82
C LEU A 23 17.56 4.79 -9.05
N VAL A 24 17.78 5.87 -9.79
CA VAL A 24 19.12 6.44 -10.02
C VAL A 24 19.77 6.89 -8.71
N LEU A 25 19.03 7.60 -7.84
CA LEU A 25 19.56 7.98 -6.52
C LEU A 25 19.97 6.77 -5.68
N LYS A 26 19.17 5.71 -5.66
CA LYS A 26 19.51 4.47 -4.94
C LYS A 26 20.80 3.85 -5.47
N LEU A 27 20.98 3.78 -6.79
CA LEU A 27 22.19 3.25 -7.42
C LEU A 27 23.42 4.14 -7.14
N LEU A 28 23.24 5.46 -7.14
CA LEU A 28 24.28 6.42 -6.76
C LEU A 28 24.69 6.23 -5.30
N TRP A 29 23.74 6.11 -4.37
CA TRP A 29 24.05 5.85 -2.96
C TRP A 29 24.75 4.51 -2.75
N LEU A 30 24.34 3.46 -3.47
CA LEU A 30 25.01 2.14 -3.43
C LEU A 30 26.43 2.16 -4.02
N SER A 31 26.74 3.14 -4.89
CA SER A 31 28.10 3.38 -5.41
C SER A 31 28.89 4.41 -4.59
N GLY A 32 28.40 4.76 -3.40
CA GLY A 32 29.08 5.66 -2.46
C GLY A 32 28.91 7.16 -2.75
N GLN A 33 28.08 7.53 -3.72
CA GLN A 33 27.80 8.93 -4.01
C GLN A 33 26.89 9.54 -2.93
N THR A 34 27.07 10.82 -2.64
CA THR A 34 26.36 11.53 -1.55
C THR A 34 25.29 12.51 -2.04
N ILE A 35 24.89 12.41 -3.31
CA ILE A 35 23.90 13.30 -3.92
C ILE A 35 22.60 13.28 -3.11
N GLY A 36 22.13 14.45 -2.70
CA GLY A 36 20.90 14.59 -1.90
C GLY A 36 21.05 14.29 -0.40
N ILE A 37 22.23 13.88 0.07
CA ILE A 37 22.53 13.66 1.49
C ILE A 37 23.07 14.95 2.11
N ARG A 38 22.65 15.27 3.33
CA ARG A 38 23.02 16.48 4.07
C ARG A 38 23.90 16.15 5.28
N GLY A 39 25.09 16.73 5.30
CA GLY A 39 26.02 16.66 6.43
C GLY A 39 26.69 15.29 6.64
N ALA A 40 27.73 15.26 7.46
CA ALA A 40 28.50 14.05 7.73
C ALA A 40 27.69 12.95 8.44
N SER A 41 26.78 13.34 9.34
CA SER A 41 25.87 12.41 10.03
C SER A 41 24.91 11.73 9.05
N GLY A 42 24.38 12.45 8.05
CA GLY A 42 23.54 11.87 7.01
C GLY A 42 24.30 10.88 6.13
N VAL A 43 25.57 11.16 5.81
CA VAL A 43 26.43 10.24 5.04
C VAL A 43 26.68 8.95 5.83
N ALA A 44 27.06 9.06 7.10
CA ALA A 44 27.25 7.90 7.97
C ALA A 44 25.96 7.09 8.13
N GLU A 45 24.82 7.77 8.27
CA GLU A 45 23.52 7.12 8.36
C GLU A 45 23.17 6.35 7.09
N MET A 46 23.35 6.94 5.92
CA MET A 46 23.05 6.30 4.62
C MET A 46 24.00 5.15 4.26
N ALA A 47 25.19 5.12 4.85
CA ALA A 47 26.16 4.03 4.71
C ALA A 47 25.89 2.84 5.66
N ASP A 48 25.03 3.02 6.67
CA ASP A 48 24.64 1.95 7.59
C ASP A 48 23.95 0.79 6.85
N SER A 49 24.15 -0.44 7.35
CA SER A 49 23.67 -1.68 6.74
C SER A 49 22.18 -1.65 6.45
N ARG A 50 21.38 -1.02 7.33
CA ARG A 50 19.92 -0.89 7.10
C ARG A 50 19.57 -0.08 5.85
N HIS A 51 20.32 1.00 5.58
CA HIS A 51 20.06 1.85 4.42
C HIS A 51 20.59 1.22 3.16
N VAL A 52 21.73 0.53 3.23
CA VAL A 52 22.25 -0.28 2.11
C VAL A 52 21.24 -1.35 1.72
N VAL A 53 20.75 -2.15 2.67
CA VAL A 53 19.71 -3.16 2.43
C VAL A 53 18.43 -2.51 1.91
N GLY A 54 17.99 -1.40 2.52
CA GLY A 54 16.82 -0.65 2.06
C GLY A 54 16.96 -0.14 0.62
N ASN A 55 18.14 0.31 0.23
CA ASN A 55 18.45 0.75 -1.13
C ASN A 55 18.37 -0.43 -2.11
N VAL A 56 19.00 -1.56 -1.81
CA VAL A 56 18.96 -2.77 -2.65
C VAL A 56 17.52 -3.28 -2.83
N VAL A 57 16.76 -3.37 -1.74
CA VAL A 57 15.35 -3.80 -1.79
C VAL A 57 14.53 -2.83 -2.63
N THR A 58 14.72 -1.52 -2.46
CA THR A 58 13.98 -0.51 -3.24
C THR A 58 14.30 -0.61 -4.73
N VAL A 59 15.58 -0.76 -5.10
CA VAL A 59 15.99 -1.01 -6.49
C VAL A 59 15.25 -2.22 -7.07
N GLY A 60 15.22 -3.33 -6.34
CA GLY A 60 14.50 -4.52 -6.76
C GLY A 60 13.00 -4.25 -6.96
N LEU A 61 12.36 -3.54 -6.04
CA LEU A 61 10.93 -3.18 -6.12
C LEU A 61 10.63 -2.25 -7.30
N GLU A 62 11.48 -1.26 -7.58
CA GLU A 62 11.31 -0.34 -8.70
C GLU A 62 11.53 -1.02 -10.05
N LEU A 63 12.52 -1.91 -10.16
CA LEU A 63 12.70 -2.75 -11.34
C LEU A 63 11.49 -3.67 -11.55
N CYS A 64 10.95 -4.27 -10.48
CA CYS A 64 9.70 -5.04 -10.55
C CYS A 64 8.54 -4.17 -11.05
N ALA A 65 8.42 -2.94 -10.55
CA ALA A 65 7.37 -2.01 -10.96
C ALA A 65 7.48 -1.62 -12.45
N ILE A 66 8.69 -1.42 -12.96
CA ILE A 66 8.94 -1.15 -14.39
C ILE A 66 8.50 -2.34 -15.25
N VAL A 67 8.92 -3.56 -14.89
CA VAL A 67 8.52 -4.79 -15.59
C VAL A 67 7.00 -4.96 -15.55
N LEU A 68 6.38 -4.67 -14.40
CA LEU A 68 4.94 -4.76 -14.21
C LEU A 68 4.19 -3.74 -15.07
N ALA A 69 4.65 -2.49 -15.13
CA ALA A 69 4.09 -1.48 -16.03
C ALA A 69 4.15 -1.92 -17.50
N ALA A 70 5.30 -2.44 -17.94
CA ALA A 70 5.47 -2.97 -19.29
C ALA A 70 4.56 -4.18 -19.57
N ALA A 71 4.41 -5.10 -18.61
CA ALA A 71 3.51 -6.25 -18.73
C ALA A 71 2.04 -5.82 -18.84
N LEU A 72 1.60 -4.86 -18.02
CA LEU A 72 0.21 -4.39 -18.02
C LEU A 72 -0.16 -3.58 -19.28
N SER A 73 0.82 -2.94 -19.92
CA SER A 73 0.62 -2.15 -21.13
C SER A 73 0.66 -2.94 -22.42
N SER A 74 1.20 -4.16 -22.41
CA SER A 74 1.52 -4.94 -23.61
C SER A 74 0.68 -6.21 -23.76
N GLY A 75 0.77 -6.82 -24.95
CA GLY A 75 0.11 -8.10 -25.23
C GLY A 75 0.75 -9.30 -24.53
N TRP A 76 2.06 -9.29 -24.31
CA TRP A 76 2.77 -10.41 -23.71
C TRP A 76 2.41 -10.61 -22.24
N GLY A 77 2.14 -9.54 -21.49
CA GLY A 77 1.74 -9.65 -20.09
C GLY A 77 0.43 -10.44 -19.92
N ARG A 78 -0.47 -10.43 -20.91
CA ARG A 78 -1.70 -11.24 -20.90
C ARG A 78 -1.43 -12.75 -20.96
N ARG A 79 -0.23 -13.18 -21.38
CA ARG A 79 0.20 -14.58 -21.41
C ARG A 79 0.78 -15.06 -20.07
N LEU A 80 1.15 -14.13 -19.18
CA LEU A 80 1.71 -14.49 -17.88
C LEU A 80 0.69 -15.23 -17.00
N PRO A 81 1.11 -16.15 -16.11
CA PRO A 81 0.24 -16.70 -15.08
C PRO A 81 -0.36 -15.57 -14.24
N ALA A 82 -1.63 -15.72 -13.83
CA ALA A 82 -2.35 -14.66 -13.09
C ALA A 82 -1.59 -14.24 -11.81
N ALA A 83 -1.04 -15.20 -11.08
CA ALA A 83 -0.29 -14.95 -9.85
C ALA A 83 0.92 -14.03 -10.05
N VAL A 84 1.62 -14.13 -11.18
CA VAL A 84 2.82 -13.32 -11.51
C VAL A 84 2.48 -11.84 -11.68
N VAL A 85 1.23 -11.51 -12.01
CA VAL A 85 0.77 -10.12 -12.15
C VAL A 85 0.03 -9.66 -10.89
N VAL A 86 -0.86 -10.50 -10.38
CA VAL A 86 -1.76 -10.17 -9.26
C VAL A 86 -0.96 -9.98 -7.98
N LEU A 87 0.00 -10.85 -7.66
CA LEU A 87 0.75 -10.75 -6.41
C LEU A 87 1.62 -9.47 -6.37
N PRO A 88 2.44 -9.15 -7.38
CA PRO A 88 3.19 -7.88 -7.40
C PRO A 88 2.28 -6.64 -7.39
N MET A 89 1.16 -6.66 -8.09
CA MET A 89 0.20 -5.54 -8.04
C MET A 89 -0.46 -5.40 -6.67
N TRP A 90 -0.74 -6.50 -5.98
CA TRP A 90 -1.29 -6.49 -4.64
C TRP A 90 -0.25 -5.91 -3.65
N VAL A 91 1.02 -6.32 -3.78
CA VAL A 91 2.12 -5.74 -2.99
C VAL A 91 2.29 -4.25 -3.27
N ALA A 92 2.37 -3.86 -4.54
CA ALA A 92 2.47 -2.46 -4.94
C ALA A 92 1.30 -1.63 -4.42
N THR A 93 0.07 -2.17 -4.43
CA THR A 93 -1.10 -1.50 -3.87
C THR A 93 -0.94 -1.25 -2.37
N GLY A 94 -0.55 -2.27 -1.61
CA GLY A 94 -0.39 -2.17 -0.16
C GLY A 94 0.67 -1.15 0.27
N LEU A 95 1.73 -0.99 -0.53
CA LEU A 95 2.80 -0.03 -0.28
C LEU A 95 2.45 1.39 -0.77
N LEU A 96 1.88 1.53 -1.98
CA LEU A 96 1.75 2.83 -2.65
C LEU A 96 0.40 3.51 -2.41
N ALA A 97 -0.69 2.77 -2.15
CA ALA A 97 -2.01 3.38 -1.95
C ALA A 97 -2.05 4.31 -0.72
N PRO A 98 -1.48 3.95 0.45
CA PRO A 98 -1.42 4.87 1.58
C PRO A 98 -0.59 6.13 1.28
N ILE A 99 0.52 5.99 0.54
CA ILE A 99 1.37 7.12 0.16
C ILE A 99 0.62 8.06 -0.79
N ALA A 100 0.03 7.54 -1.87
CA ALA A 100 -0.65 8.36 -2.88
C ALA A 100 -1.83 9.14 -2.28
N LEU A 101 -2.65 8.48 -1.44
CA LEU A 101 -3.80 9.11 -0.80
C LEU A 101 -3.39 10.01 0.37
N GLY A 102 -2.52 9.50 1.23
CA GLY A 102 -2.02 10.19 2.41
C GLY A 102 -1.26 11.46 2.07
N LEU A 103 -0.36 11.42 1.08
CA LEU A 103 0.40 12.58 0.65
C LEU A 103 -0.50 13.66 0.04
N ALA A 104 -1.47 13.28 -0.79
CA ALA A 104 -2.39 14.25 -1.40
C ALA A 104 -3.18 15.02 -0.33
N VAL A 105 -3.75 14.30 0.64
CA VAL A 105 -4.46 14.92 1.78
C VAL A 105 -3.48 15.69 2.66
N GLY A 106 -2.30 15.14 2.91
CA GLY A 106 -1.26 15.71 3.75
C GLY A 106 -0.74 17.05 3.26
N LEU A 107 -0.51 17.18 1.95
CA LEU A 107 -0.10 18.45 1.34
C LEU A 107 -1.20 19.51 1.46
N ALA A 108 -2.47 19.13 1.30
CA ALA A 108 -3.59 20.05 1.48
C ALA A 108 -3.72 20.51 2.95
N VAL A 109 -3.63 19.57 3.90
CA VAL A 109 -3.66 19.88 5.34
C VAL A 109 -2.48 20.74 5.76
N GLN A 110 -1.26 20.42 5.30
CA GLN A 110 -0.06 21.21 5.60
C GLN A 110 -0.15 22.61 4.99
N GLY A 111 -0.68 22.75 3.77
CA GLY A 111 -0.90 24.05 3.13
C GLY A 111 -1.87 24.92 3.91
N ALA A 112 -2.94 24.34 4.48
CA ALA A 112 -3.91 25.06 5.31
C ALA A 112 -3.37 25.40 6.71
N ALA A 113 -2.59 24.50 7.33
CA ALA A 113 -2.04 24.69 8.66
C ALA A 113 -0.75 25.53 8.70
N GLY A 114 -0.11 25.75 7.54
CA GLY A 114 1.20 26.36 7.43
C GLY A 114 2.35 25.40 7.76
N GLY A 115 3.59 25.81 7.46
CA GLY A 115 4.80 25.02 7.69
C GLY A 115 5.23 24.14 6.50
N SER A 116 6.37 23.45 6.66
CA SER A 116 6.97 22.63 5.61
C SER A 116 6.45 21.18 5.66
N PRO A 117 6.02 20.59 4.52
CA PRO A 117 5.68 19.16 4.46
C PRO A 117 6.94 18.27 4.53
N ILE A 118 8.11 18.86 4.31
CA ILE A 118 9.41 18.19 4.32
C ILE A 118 9.92 18.15 5.77
N PRO A 119 10.22 16.96 6.32
CA PRO A 119 10.77 16.83 7.66
C PRO A 119 12.10 17.58 7.80
N ALA A 120 12.26 18.31 8.91
CA ALA A 120 13.56 18.88 9.28
C ALA A 120 14.53 17.76 9.75
N ASP A 121 15.82 17.95 9.47
CA ASP A 121 16.93 17.20 10.08
C ASP A 121 16.94 15.67 9.88
N GLN A 122 16.38 15.17 8.79
CA GLN A 122 16.41 13.74 8.43
C GLN A 122 17.61 13.32 7.56
N GLY A 123 18.72 14.07 7.60
CA GLY A 123 19.96 13.71 6.89
C GLY A 123 19.89 13.78 5.35
N LEU A 124 18.75 14.17 4.77
CA LEU A 124 18.55 14.35 3.32
C LEU A 124 18.05 15.76 3.02
N TYR A 125 18.35 16.26 1.82
CA TYR A 125 17.79 17.52 1.33
C TYR A 125 16.31 17.37 0.97
N GLY A 126 15.55 18.46 1.15
CA GLY A 126 14.10 18.43 0.96
C GLY A 126 13.61 18.04 -0.43
N TRP A 127 14.37 18.35 -1.48
CA TRP A 127 14.02 17.94 -2.85
C TRP A 127 14.02 16.42 -3.02
N VAL A 128 14.81 15.68 -2.24
CA VAL A 128 14.82 14.21 -2.26
C VAL A 128 13.47 13.68 -1.81
N PHE A 129 12.88 14.25 -0.75
CA PHE A 129 11.55 13.88 -0.29
C PHE A 129 10.48 14.16 -1.36
N ALA A 130 10.51 15.34 -1.97
CA ALA A 130 9.56 15.69 -3.03
C ALA A 130 9.65 14.72 -4.22
N LEU A 131 10.88 14.41 -4.66
CA LEU A 131 11.15 13.47 -5.74
C LEU A 131 10.66 12.07 -5.40
N VAL A 132 10.99 11.54 -4.22
CA VAL A 132 10.64 10.17 -3.81
C VAL A 132 9.13 10.01 -3.64
N TYR A 133 8.51 10.84 -2.83
CA TYR A 133 7.09 10.69 -2.50
C TYR A 133 6.19 11.13 -3.65
N GLY A 134 6.59 12.15 -4.41
CA GLY A 134 5.90 12.53 -5.66
C GLY A 134 6.00 11.45 -6.72
N GLY A 135 7.19 10.86 -6.90
CA GLY A 135 7.44 9.73 -7.79
C GLY A 135 6.61 8.50 -7.41
N PHE A 136 6.54 8.15 -6.12
CA PHE A 136 5.71 7.06 -5.62
C PHE A 136 4.21 7.28 -5.83
N ALA A 137 3.71 8.50 -5.60
CA ALA A 137 2.31 8.82 -5.86
C ALA A 137 1.97 8.70 -7.35
N ALA A 138 2.83 9.21 -8.23
CA ALA A 138 2.67 9.11 -9.68
C ALA A 138 2.77 7.66 -10.18
N LEU A 139 3.77 6.91 -9.71
CA LEU A 139 3.96 5.49 -10.02
C LEU A 139 2.74 4.66 -9.60
N GLY A 140 2.29 4.82 -8.36
CA GLY A 140 1.12 4.11 -7.83
C GLY A 140 -0.14 4.40 -8.64
N THR A 141 -0.34 5.65 -9.02
CA THR A 141 -1.47 6.05 -9.87
C THR A 141 -1.40 5.42 -11.26
N CYS A 142 -0.23 5.45 -11.91
CA CYS A 142 -0.05 4.87 -13.24
C CYS A 142 -0.26 3.34 -13.21
N LEU A 143 0.33 2.64 -12.24
CA LEU A 143 0.15 1.20 -12.06
C LEU A 143 -1.30 0.83 -11.77
N ALA A 144 -2.01 1.61 -10.94
CA ALA A 144 -3.43 1.38 -10.68
C ALA A 144 -4.28 1.51 -11.94
N LEU A 145 -4.07 2.57 -12.74
CA LEU A 145 -4.79 2.78 -14.00
C LEU A 145 -4.52 1.66 -15.02
N LEU A 146 -3.25 1.28 -15.17
CA LEU A 146 -2.84 0.17 -16.03
C LEU A 146 -3.46 -1.15 -15.57
N PHE A 147 -3.42 -1.43 -14.27
CA PHE A 147 -3.98 -2.66 -13.72
C PHE A 147 -5.50 -2.72 -13.84
N ILE A 148 -6.21 -1.61 -13.62
CA ILE A 148 -7.66 -1.52 -13.84
C ILE A 148 -8.00 -1.88 -15.29
N ARG A 149 -7.26 -1.32 -16.26
CA ARG A 149 -7.46 -1.61 -17.69
C ARG A 149 -7.19 -3.09 -17.98
N TYR A 150 -6.05 -3.59 -17.52
CA TYR A 150 -5.61 -4.96 -17.71
C TYR A 150 -6.59 -5.98 -17.10
N ALA A 151 -7.00 -5.77 -15.85
CA ALA A 151 -7.91 -6.66 -15.12
C ALA A 151 -9.30 -6.66 -15.73
N ARG A 152 -9.81 -5.51 -16.22
CA ARG A 152 -11.09 -5.45 -16.93
C ARG A 152 -11.09 -6.25 -18.24
N ALA A 153 -9.99 -6.21 -18.98
CA ALA A 153 -9.85 -6.96 -20.21
C ALA A 153 -9.67 -8.46 -19.95
N ARG A 154 -8.88 -8.83 -18.94
CA ARG A 154 -8.51 -10.23 -18.68
C ARG A 154 -9.52 -10.98 -17.80
N TRP A 155 -10.15 -10.29 -16.86
CA TRP A 155 -11.01 -10.89 -15.83
C TRP A 155 -12.30 -10.08 -15.57
N PRO A 156 -13.13 -9.82 -16.60
CA PRO A 156 -14.32 -8.98 -16.46
C PRO A 156 -15.37 -9.53 -15.49
N GLN A 157 -15.36 -10.84 -15.22
CA GLN A 157 -16.32 -11.54 -14.36
C GLN A 157 -15.91 -11.58 -12.88
N VAL A 158 -14.68 -11.19 -12.51
CA VAL A 158 -14.21 -11.31 -11.11
C VAL A 158 -14.96 -10.36 -10.18
N ARG A 159 -15.46 -10.90 -9.07
CA ARG A 159 -16.16 -10.16 -8.01
C ARG A 159 -15.61 -10.58 -6.65
N ALA A 160 -15.75 -9.70 -5.67
CA ALA A 160 -15.47 -10.04 -4.28
C ALA A 160 -16.73 -10.61 -3.61
N HIS A 161 -16.59 -11.76 -2.95
CA HIS A 161 -17.65 -12.39 -2.18
C HIS A 161 -17.48 -12.09 -0.69
N ALA A 162 -18.58 -12.21 0.07
CA ALA A 162 -18.52 -12.07 1.51
C ALA A 162 -17.77 -13.24 2.13
N VAL A 163 -16.85 -12.93 3.03
CA VAL A 163 -16.19 -13.95 3.84
C VAL A 163 -17.16 -14.42 4.92
N PRO A 164 -17.39 -15.74 5.06
CA PRO A 164 -18.19 -16.27 6.17
C PRO A 164 -17.62 -15.87 7.53
N ARG A 165 -18.49 -15.53 8.48
CA ARG A 165 -18.12 -15.12 9.84
C ARG A 165 -17.72 -16.30 10.72
N THR A 166 -16.62 -16.95 10.38
CA THR A 166 -15.99 -17.94 11.26
C THR A 166 -15.29 -17.25 12.44
N PRO A 167 -15.13 -17.90 13.61
CA PRO A 167 -14.42 -17.31 14.74
C PRO A 167 -13.01 -16.80 14.35
N ALA A 168 -12.26 -17.57 13.58
CA ALA A 168 -10.93 -17.17 13.11
C ALA A 168 -10.97 -15.91 12.22
N ALA A 169 -11.94 -15.80 11.30
CA ALA A 169 -12.09 -14.62 10.46
C ALA A 169 -12.50 -13.38 11.27
N VAL A 170 -13.37 -13.54 12.27
CA VAL A 170 -13.80 -12.45 13.16
C VAL A 170 -12.65 -11.97 14.04
N VAL A 171 -11.86 -12.88 14.61
CA VAL A 171 -10.67 -12.52 15.40
C VAL A 171 -9.64 -11.81 14.54
N ALA A 172 -9.34 -12.34 13.35
CA ALA A 172 -8.39 -11.68 12.44
C ALA A 172 -8.88 -10.28 12.03
N ALA A 173 -10.18 -10.13 11.74
CA ALA A 173 -10.80 -8.85 11.46
C ALA A 173 -10.73 -7.86 12.63
N ALA A 174 -10.94 -8.34 13.86
CA ALA A 174 -10.84 -7.53 15.06
C ALA A 174 -9.40 -7.04 15.27
N VAL A 175 -8.39 -7.92 15.14
CA VAL A 175 -6.97 -7.55 15.26
C VAL A 175 -6.59 -6.49 14.22
N VAL A 176 -6.94 -6.72 12.95
CA VAL A 176 -6.67 -5.75 11.87
C VAL A 176 -7.44 -4.45 12.09
N GLY A 177 -8.69 -4.52 12.56
CA GLY A 177 -9.51 -3.36 12.89
C GLY A 177 -8.93 -2.53 14.03
N CYS A 178 -8.53 -3.16 15.13
CA CYS A 178 -7.86 -2.51 16.26
C CYS A 178 -6.57 -1.82 15.81
N TYR A 179 -5.77 -2.47 14.96
CA TYR A 179 -4.57 -1.84 14.40
C TYR A 179 -4.91 -0.63 13.52
N GLY A 180 -5.94 -0.74 12.66
CA GLY A 180 -6.42 0.38 11.87
C GLY A 180 -6.88 1.58 12.72
N VAL A 181 -7.59 1.33 13.82
CA VAL A 181 -7.97 2.37 14.80
C VAL A 181 -6.73 2.97 15.47
N ALA A 182 -5.77 2.13 15.88
CA ALA A 182 -4.53 2.59 16.49
C ALA A 182 -3.73 3.51 15.55
N LEU A 183 -3.63 3.16 14.26
CA LEU A 183 -2.98 4.00 13.24
C LEU A 183 -3.65 5.38 13.11
N CYS A 184 -4.99 5.42 13.11
CA CYS A 184 -5.73 6.68 13.13
C CYS A 184 -5.46 7.48 14.41
N ALA A 185 -5.48 6.84 15.59
CA ALA A 185 -5.19 7.51 16.85
C ALA A 185 -3.74 8.05 16.90
N TRP A 186 -2.76 7.27 16.47
CA TRP A 186 -1.35 7.66 16.41
C TRP A 186 -1.06 8.72 15.36
N SER A 187 -1.87 8.84 14.31
CA SER A 187 -1.73 9.95 13.35
C SER A 187 -1.91 11.33 14.01
N VAL A 188 -2.70 11.39 15.08
CA VAL A 188 -2.92 12.60 15.88
C VAL A 188 -2.00 12.62 17.10
N GLY A 189 -1.97 11.53 17.86
CA GLY A 189 -1.22 11.41 19.13
C GLY A 189 0.30 11.25 18.98
N GLY A 190 0.81 11.01 17.77
CA GLY A 190 2.24 10.77 17.53
C GLY A 190 2.72 9.51 18.26
N THR A 191 3.69 9.67 19.15
CA THR A 191 4.28 8.57 19.94
C THR A 191 3.46 8.19 21.17
N ALA A 192 2.40 8.93 21.50
CA ALA A 192 1.50 8.57 22.58
C ALA A 192 0.91 7.17 22.37
N TRP A 193 0.72 6.43 23.46
CA TRP A 193 0.19 5.06 23.45
C TRP A 193 1.00 4.09 22.57
N GLY A 194 2.31 4.33 22.42
CA GLY A 194 3.22 3.46 21.68
C GLY A 194 3.18 3.63 20.16
N GLY A 195 2.72 4.78 19.67
CA GLY A 195 2.72 5.08 18.24
C GLY A 195 4.11 5.24 17.62
N PRO A 196 4.21 5.16 16.28
CA PRO A 196 5.48 5.20 15.57
C PRO A 196 6.18 6.56 15.72
N ALA A 197 7.45 6.51 16.12
CA ALA A 197 8.35 7.66 16.08
C ALA A 197 8.83 7.93 14.64
N GLY A 198 9.20 9.18 14.36
CA GLY A 198 9.71 9.63 13.05
C GLY A 198 8.69 10.34 12.15
N PHE A 199 7.42 10.40 12.56
CA PHE A 199 6.32 11.08 11.86
C PHE A 199 6.09 12.48 12.45
N THR A 200 6.89 13.44 12.01
CA THR A 200 6.91 14.81 12.57
C THR A 200 6.06 15.79 11.77
N THR A 201 5.83 15.56 10.47
CA THR A 201 5.04 16.47 9.62
C THR A 201 3.58 16.03 9.49
N ALA A 202 2.69 16.96 9.13
CA ALA A 202 1.29 16.63 8.87
C ALA A 202 1.15 15.69 7.66
N ALA A 203 2.02 15.83 6.65
CA ALA A 203 2.06 14.94 5.49
C ALA A 203 2.42 13.48 5.85
N GLN A 204 3.37 13.29 6.76
CA GLN A 204 3.70 11.96 7.27
C GLN A 204 2.53 11.38 8.08
N ARG A 205 1.96 12.17 8.99
CA ARG A 205 0.83 11.76 9.85
C ARG A 205 -0.43 11.40 9.05
N THR A 206 -0.73 12.14 8.00
CA THR A 206 -1.87 11.83 7.10
C THR A 206 -1.66 10.55 6.31
N THR A 207 -0.42 10.18 5.99
CA THR A 207 -0.11 8.84 5.43
C THR A 207 -0.40 7.73 6.43
N LEU A 208 -0.09 7.95 7.72
CA LEU A 208 -0.46 7.02 8.80
C LEU A 208 -1.97 6.89 8.94
N ALA A 209 -2.70 8.01 8.92
CA ALA A 209 -4.16 8.05 8.95
C ALA A 209 -4.78 7.33 7.75
N ALA A 210 -4.29 7.59 6.53
CA ALA A 210 -4.75 6.93 5.31
C ALA A 210 -4.55 5.41 5.41
N THR A 211 -3.43 4.96 5.95
CA THR A 211 -3.17 3.52 6.20
C THR A 211 -4.23 2.91 7.13
N GLY A 212 -4.55 3.60 8.23
CA GLY A 212 -5.58 3.18 9.18
C GLY A 212 -6.98 3.11 8.53
N VAL A 213 -7.37 4.15 7.81
CA VAL A 213 -8.66 4.22 7.10
C VAL A 213 -8.79 3.11 6.05
N LEU A 214 -7.77 2.91 5.20
CA LEU A 214 -7.79 1.86 4.18
C LEU A 214 -7.91 0.46 4.78
N THR A 215 -7.22 0.23 5.91
CA THR A 215 -7.30 -1.02 6.67
C THR A 215 -8.73 -1.26 7.19
N LEU A 216 -9.34 -0.23 7.81
CA LEU A 216 -10.71 -0.30 8.34
C LEU A 216 -11.75 -0.54 7.23
N VAL A 217 -11.64 0.20 6.13
CA VAL A 217 -12.50 0.03 4.95
C VAL A 217 -12.40 -1.40 4.41
N GLY A 218 -11.18 -1.96 4.38
CA GLY A 218 -10.93 -3.36 4.05
C GLY A 218 -11.70 -4.34 4.91
N VAL A 219 -11.50 -4.24 6.23
CA VAL A 219 -12.17 -5.11 7.22
C VAL A 219 -13.69 -5.05 7.06
N ILE A 220 -14.25 -3.85 6.90
CA ILE A 220 -15.69 -3.70 6.73
C ILE A 220 -16.16 -4.34 5.42
N ALA A 221 -15.46 -4.09 4.30
CA ALA A 221 -15.82 -4.60 2.97
C ALA A 221 -15.74 -6.14 2.86
N VAL A 222 -14.90 -6.78 3.68
CA VAL A 222 -14.79 -8.26 3.76
C VAL A 222 -16.10 -8.89 4.22
N PHE A 223 -16.79 -8.32 5.22
CA PHE A 223 -18.03 -8.91 5.78
C PHE A 223 -19.33 -8.22 5.35
N ARG A 224 -19.31 -6.92 5.07
CA ARG A 224 -20.50 -6.14 4.77
C ARG A 224 -20.62 -5.95 3.26
N PRO A 225 -21.67 -6.49 2.61
CA PRO A 225 -21.93 -6.27 1.19
C PRO A 225 -22.53 -4.88 0.88
N TRP A 226 -22.51 -3.94 1.83
CA TRP A 226 -23.07 -2.59 1.68
C TRP A 226 -22.47 -1.79 0.51
N ILE A 227 -21.27 -2.17 0.07
CA ILE A 227 -20.65 -1.71 -1.15
C ILE A 227 -20.93 -2.78 -2.19
N ALA A 228 -21.71 -2.44 -3.21
CA ALA A 228 -22.10 -3.37 -4.25
C ALA A 228 -21.04 -3.49 -5.37
N GLY A 229 -20.96 -4.67 -5.98
CA GLY A 229 -20.25 -4.90 -7.23
C GLY A 229 -18.74 -4.61 -7.17
N ARG A 230 -18.25 -3.83 -8.15
CA ARG A 230 -16.81 -3.60 -8.38
C ARG A 230 -16.12 -2.83 -7.26
N TRP A 231 -16.85 -1.95 -6.57
CA TRP A 231 -16.29 -1.12 -5.51
C TRP A 231 -15.93 -1.94 -4.28
N ARG A 232 -16.66 -3.03 -4.03
CA ARG A 232 -16.32 -3.98 -2.98
C ARG A 232 -14.99 -4.66 -3.26
N LEU A 233 -14.81 -5.09 -4.50
CA LEU A 233 -13.57 -5.73 -4.93
C LEU A 233 -12.38 -4.78 -4.72
N VAL A 234 -12.52 -3.50 -5.08
CA VAL A 234 -11.47 -2.50 -4.86
C VAL A 234 -11.20 -2.30 -3.36
N ALA A 235 -12.24 -2.15 -2.54
CA ALA A 235 -12.08 -1.97 -1.10
C ALA A 235 -11.41 -3.17 -0.41
N VAL A 236 -11.83 -4.40 -0.75
CA VAL A 236 -11.21 -5.63 -0.23
C VAL A 236 -9.76 -5.77 -0.73
N TRP A 237 -9.50 -5.46 -2.01
CA TRP A 237 -8.16 -5.51 -2.60
C TRP A 237 -7.17 -4.57 -1.90
N ILE A 238 -7.54 -3.29 -1.77
CA ILE A 238 -6.68 -2.30 -1.12
C ILE A 238 -6.56 -2.62 0.37
N GLY A 239 -7.67 -2.90 1.05
CA GLY A 239 -7.64 -3.15 2.48
C GLY A 239 -6.83 -4.38 2.89
N THR A 240 -6.95 -5.49 2.14
CA THR A 240 -6.16 -6.70 2.42
C THR A 240 -4.66 -6.47 2.17
N SER A 241 -4.30 -5.82 1.06
CA SER A 241 -2.89 -5.49 0.78
C SER A 241 -2.28 -4.56 1.83
N VAL A 242 -2.98 -3.48 2.18
CA VAL A 242 -2.52 -2.53 3.21
C VAL A 242 -2.41 -3.22 4.57
N SER A 243 -3.40 -4.02 4.99
CA SER A 243 -3.37 -4.67 6.30
C SER A 243 -2.16 -5.60 6.51
N VAL A 244 -1.69 -6.24 5.44
CA VAL A 244 -0.53 -7.14 5.50
C VAL A 244 0.79 -6.37 5.48
N LEU A 245 0.88 -5.32 4.66
CA LEU A 245 2.15 -4.63 4.42
C LEU A 245 2.41 -3.42 5.33
N ALA A 246 1.37 -2.84 5.94
CA ALA A 246 1.50 -1.69 6.82
C ALA A 246 2.40 -1.98 8.03
N GLY A 247 2.17 -3.09 8.73
CA GLY A 247 2.92 -3.47 9.92
C GLY A 247 4.44 -3.58 9.67
N PRO A 248 4.89 -4.45 8.74
CA PRO A 248 6.30 -4.57 8.40
C PRO A 248 6.92 -3.25 7.94
N THR A 249 6.18 -2.45 7.16
CA THR A 249 6.65 -1.14 6.68
C THR A 249 6.86 -0.18 7.84
N HIS A 250 5.93 -0.08 8.79
CA HIS A 250 6.08 0.79 9.96
C HIS A 250 7.20 0.34 10.89
N VAL A 251 7.40 -0.97 11.07
CA VAL A 251 8.53 -1.50 11.86
C VAL A 251 9.86 -1.10 11.23
N LEU A 252 10.00 -1.23 9.91
CA LEU A 252 11.22 -0.87 9.18
C LEU A 252 11.47 0.65 9.19
N LEU A 253 10.42 1.47 9.11
CA LEU A 253 10.52 2.92 9.03
C LEU A 253 10.59 3.62 10.40
N SER A 254 10.18 2.97 11.49
CA SER A 254 10.13 3.62 12.80
C SER A 254 11.51 3.75 13.43
N ASN A 255 11.89 4.98 13.78
CA ASN A 255 13.06 5.33 14.59
C ASN A 255 14.31 4.47 14.31
N LYS A 256 14.83 4.53 13.08
CA LYS A 256 16.01 3.76 12.67
C LYS A 256 15.85 2.23 12.82
N ALA A 257 14.65 1.72 12.54
CA ALA A 257 14.25 0.33 12.73
C ALA A 257 14.30 -0.15 14.20
N GLN A 258 14.08 0.75 15.15
CA GLN A 258 13.94 0.46 16.58
C GLN A 258 12.51 0.79 17.03
N PRO A 259 11.50 0.00 16.61
CA PRO A 259 10.12 0.23 17.00
C PRO A 259 9.93 -0.01 18.49
N GLY A 260 9.07 0.79 19.13
CA GLY A 260 8.61 0.49 20.48
C GLY A 260 7.85 -0.86 20.52
N PRO A 261 7.81 -1.54 21.69
CA PRO A 261 7.24 -2.88 21.80
C PRO A 261 5.75 -2.94 21.40
N VAL A 262 4.99 -1.89 21.70
CA VAL A 262 3.57 -1.80 21.32
C VAL A 262 3.39 -1.78 19.80
N LEU A 263 4.17 -0.96 19.09
CA LEU A 263 4.15 -0.91 17.62
C LEU A 263 4.56 -2.26 17.04
N LEU A 264 5.63 -2.88 17.55
CA LEU A 264 6.13 -4.15 17.04
C LEU A 264 5.08 -5.26 17.17
N VAL A 265 4.52 -5.47 18.36
CA VAL A 265 3.53 -6.52 18.63
C VAL A 265 2.27 -6.30 17.79
N SER A 266 1.75 -5.08 17.79
CA SER A 266 0.52 -4.77 17.02
C SER A 266 0.74 -4.89 15.51
N ALA A 267 1.89 -4.46 14.99
CA ALA A 267 2.25 -4.58 13.58
C ALA A 267 2.37 -6.03 13.11
N VAL A 268 3.05 -6.88 13.90
CA VAL A 268 3.20 -8.31 13.58
C VAL A 268 1.85 -9.02 13.64
N ALA A 269 1.07 -8.78 14.69
CA ALA A 269 -0.26 -9.37 14.85
C ALA A 269 -1.19 -8.96 13.69
N ALA A 270 -1.19 -7.68 13.32
CA ALA A 270 -1.99 -7.17 12.20
C ALA A 270 -1.57 -7.77 10.86
N ALA A 271 -0.26 -7.92 10.60
CA ALA A 271 0.23 -8.51 9.36
C ALA A 271 -0.21 -9.98 9.19
N VAL A 272 -0.08 -10.78 10.26
CA VAL A 272 -0.53 -12.17 10.29
C VAL A 272 -2.05 -12.27 10.12
N ALA A 273 -2.79 -11.47 10.87
CA ALA A 273 -4.25 -11.43 10.77
C ALA A 273 -4.73 -10.95 9.38
N GLY A 274 -4.06 -9.97 8.78
CA GLY A 274 -4.31 -9.52 7.41
C GLY A 274 -4.09 -10.63 6.39
N ALA A 275 -3.04 -11.45 6.56
CA ALA A 275 -2.76 -12.58 5.70
C ALA A 275 -3.84 -13.67 5.82
N MET A 276 -4.32 -13.92 7.05
CA MET A 276 -5.45 -14.82 7.30
C MET A 276 -6.73 -14.33 6.61
N LEU A 277 -7.04 -13.03 6.70
CA LEU A 277 -8.19 -12.43 6.01
C LEU A 277 -8.04 -12.52 4.49
N THR A 278 -6.85 -12.25 3.96
CA THR A 278 -6.55 -12.38 2.53
C THR A 278 -6.82 -13.80 2.05
N ARG A 279 -6.34 -14.81 2.80
CA ARG A 279 -6.62 -16.22 2.51
C ARG A 279 -8.10 -16.56 2.58
N ALA A 280 -8.83 -15.98 3.53
CA ALA A 280 -10.28 -16.17 3.66
C ALA A 280 -11.04 -15.56 2.46
N VAL A 281 -10.65 -14.37 2.01
CA VAL A 281 -11.18 -13.71 0.80
C VAL A 281 -10.95 -14.57 -0.44
N LEU A 282 -9.74 -15.11 -0.62
CA LEU A 282 -9.41 -15.97 -1.76
C LEU A 282 -10.23 -17.28 -1.78
N ARG A 283 -10.72 -17.73 -0.62
CA ARG A 283 -11.55 -18.94 -0.48
C ARG A 283 -13.04 -18.66 -0.52
N ALA A 284 -13.46 -17.39 -0.44
CA ALA A 284 -14.86 -17.03 -0.39
C ALA A 284 -15.55 -17.40 -1.72
N ARG A 285 -16.69 -18.09 -1.62
CA ARG A 285 -17.52 -18.50 -2.75
C ARG A 285 -18.83 -17.69 -2.74
N PRO A 286 -19.52 -17.58 -3.88
CA PRO A 286 -20.91 -17.15 -3.89
C PRO A 286 -21.71 -17.99 -2.88
N GLN A 287 -22.50 -17.34 -2.01
CA GLN A 287 -23.48 -18.08 -1.23
C GLN A 287 -24.60 -18.50 -2.18
N GLU A 288 -24.70 -19.78 -2.47
CA GLU A 288 -25.92 -20.33 -3.05
C GLU A 288 -27.05 -20.03 -2.06
N HIS A 289 -28.01 -19.20 -2.48
CA HIS A 289 -29.27 -19.12 -1.76
C HIS A 289 -29.87 -20.52 -1.85
N ARG A 290 -29.76 -21.31 -0.77
CA ARG A 290 -30.69 -22.39 -0.53
C ARG A 290 -32.06 -21.75 -0.39
N THR A 291 -32.75 -21.55 -1.51
CA THR A 291 -34.21 -21.52 -1.54
C THR A 291 -34.63 -22.84 -0.93
N ALA A 292 -34.93 -22.82 0.37
CA ALA A 292 -35.63 -23.90 1.02
C ALA A 292 -36.93 -24.07 0.23
N LEU A 293 -37.00 -25.17 -0.54
CA LEU A 293 -38.27 -25.74 -0.95
C LEU A 293 -39.02 -26.00 0.35
N ALA A 294 -39.92 -25.09 0.70
CA ALA A 294 -40.91 -25.37 1.73
C ALA A 294 -41.64 -26.64 1.29
N PRO A 295 -41.73 -27.69 2.12
CA PRO A 295 -42.57 -28.83 1.79
C PRO A 295 -43.99 -28.30 1.62
N THR A 296 -44.56 -28.55 0.44
CA THR A 296 -45.98 -28.33 0.17
C THR A 296 -46.77 -29.05 1.27
N PRO A 297 -47.66 -28.37 2.01
CA PRO A 297 -48.54 -29.08 2.93
C PRO A 297 -49.36 -30.07 2.11
N GLN A 298 -49.24 -31.36 2.44
CA GLN A 298 -50.16 -32.36 1.91
C GLN A 298 -51.53 -32.09 2.51
N VAL A 299 -52.52 -31.99 1.61
CA VAL A 299 -53.95 -31.78 1.85
C VAL A 299 -54.52 -32.92 2.68
#